data_AF-E7NE15-F1
#
_entry.id   AF-E7NE15-F1
#
_cell.length_a   1.000
_cell.length_b   1.000
_cell.length_c   1.000
_cell.angle_alpha   90.00
_cell.angle_beta   90.00
_cell.angle_gamma   90.00
#
_symmetry.space_group_name_H-M   'P 1'
#
loop_
_entity.id
_entity.type
_entity.pdbx_description
1 polymer ?
#
loop_
_entity_poly.entity_id
_entity_poly.type
_entity_poly.pdbx_seq_one_letter_code
_entity_poly.pdbx_strand_id
1 'polypeptide(L)'
;ALVRPGTGPVALGVITFSPASQQSSVLVVPEVVVGCDGSGTWLTTVVPVAADGAEPEHPDPEIRLGAMVAEARTVIGREQSGDDGDSGGTTTVEAGALSEEQWCRAVSATQERMRAGRARKVVLARDVLAYPGAPLATGTVLRRLARDYPSTWVFAVDQMVGASPELLMRLRDRRLISRVLAGTARRHAGGAAARPAARRGPR
;
A
#
# COMPACT_ATOMS: atom_id res chain seq x y z
N ALA A 1 -17.16 -24.78 7.59
CA ALA A 1 -16.60 -23.45 7.83
C ALA A 1 -16.15 -22.84 6.50
N LEU A 2 -16.38 -21.54 6.28
CA LEU A 2 -15.90 -20.83 5.09
C LEU A 2 -14.37 -20.70 5.18
N VAL A 3 -13.63 -21.30 4.25
CA VAL A 3 -12.16 -21.24 4.24
C VAL A 3 -11.70 -20.27 3.15
N ARG A 4 -11.55 -19.00 3.50
CA ARG A 4 -11.13 -17.92 2.59
C ARG A 4 -10.15 -16.98 3.31
N PRO A 5 -9.31 -16.22 2.57
CA PRO A 5 -8.49 -15.18 3.20
C PRO A 5 -9.35 -14.25 4.07
N GLY A 6 -8.94 -14.02 5.31
CA GLY A 6 -9.71 -13.17 6.23
C GLY A 6 -10.87 -13.85 6.96
N THR A 7 -11.11 -15.16 6.81
CA THR A 7 -12.10 -15.90 7.64
C THR A 7 -11.52 -16.47 8.93
N GLY A 8 -10.24 -16.23 9.19
CA GLY A 8 -9.56 -16.49 10.47
C GLY A 8 -8.76 -15.26 10.91
N PRO A 9 -7.96 -15.37 11.99
CA PRO A 9 -7.17 -14.25 12.50
C PRO A 9 -6.26 -13.65 11.42
N VAL A 10 -6.34 -12.33 11.24
CA VAL A 10 -5.49 -11.57 10.32
C VAL A 10 -4.94 -10.37 11.08
N ALA A 11 -3.68 -10.06 10.78
CA ALA A 11 -3.07 -8.79 11.14
C ALA A 11 -2.59 -8.09 9.86
N LEU A 12 -2.83 -6.78 9.79
CA LEU A 12 -2.40 -5.90 8.71
C LEU A 12 -1.33 -4.96 9.24
N GLY A 13 -0.25 -4.75 8.51
CA GLY A 13 0.85 -3.95 9.03
C GLY A 13 1.71 -3.28 7.99
N VAL A 14 2.42 -2.27 8.46
CA VAL A 14 3.44 -1.51 7.74
C VAL A 14 4.71 -1.55 8.58
N ILE A 15 5.83 -1.90 7.94
CA ILE A 15 7.10 -2.11 8.62
C ILE A 15 8.10 -1.09 8.07
N THR A 16 8.80 -0.41 8.96
CA THR A 16 9.79 0.59 8.57
C THR A 16 11.00 -0.06 7.92
N PHE A 17 11.56 0.61 6.92
CA PHE A 17 12.73 0.11 6.20
C PHE A 17 14.00 0.04 7.06
N SER A 18 14.15 0.97 8.02
CA SER A 18 15.36 1.14 8.82
C SER A 18 15.05 1.09 10.32
N PRO A 19 15.90 0.45 11.13
CA PRO A 19 15.79 0.50 12.59
C PRO A 19 16.02 1.92 13.15
N ALA A 20 16.61 2.83 12.37
CA ALA A 20 16.78 4.23 12.74
C ALA A 20 15.60 5.12 12.29
N SER A 21 14.50 4.53 11.82
CA SER A 21 13.32 5.29 11.45
C SER A 21 12.73 6.02 12.66
N GLN A 22 12.30 7.26 12.46
CA GLN A 22 11.53 8.00 13.47
C GLN A 22 10.06 7.56 13.54
N GLN A 23 9.60 6.83 12.51
CA GLN A 23 8.27 6.25 12.47
C GLN A 23 8.30 4.86 13.12
N SER A 24 7.18 4.44 13.69
CA SER A 24 7.04 3.08 14.25
C SER A 24 6.56 2.11 13.18
N SER A 25 6.99 0.85 13.29
CA SER A 25 6.32 -0.24 12.57
C SER A 25 4.99 -0.54 13.27
N VAL A 26 3.93 -0.81 12.51
CA VAL A 26 2.60 -1.04 13.04
C VAL A 26 2.05 -2.37 12.55
N LEU A 27 1.35 -3.07 13.45
CA LEU A 27 0.61 -4.29 13.17
C LEU A 27 -0.75 -4.19 13.87
N VAL A 28 -1.82 -4.15 13.06
CA VAL A 28 -3.20 -3.99 13.51
C VAL A 28 -3.95 -5.30 13.31
N VAL A 29 -4.62 -5.78 14.35
CA VAL A 29 -5.62 -6.85 14.24
C VAL A 29 -6.99 -6.18 14.07
N PRO A 30 -7.64 -6.28 12.89
CA PRO A 30 -8.92 -5.62 12.68
C PRO A 30 -10.02 -6.28 13.50
N GLU A 31 -10.86 -5.48 14.15
CA GLU A 31 -12.11 -5.96 14.78
C GLU A 31 -13.10 -6.49 13.75
N VAL A 32 -13.02 -5.97 12.52
CA VAL A 32 -13.90 -6.36 11.42
C VAL A 32 -13.09 -6.53 10.14
N VAL A 33 -13.28 -7.67 9.47
CA VAL A 33 -12.74 -7.94 8.13
C VAL A 33 -13.92 -8.18 7.19
N VAL A 34 -14.04 -7.33 6.18
CA VAL A 34 -14.96 -7.54 5.05
C VAL A 34 -14.14 -8.12 3.90
N GLY A 35 -14.42 -9.35 3.51
CA GLY A 35 -13.79 -9.97 2.36
C GLY A 35 -14.76 -10.09 1.20
N CYS A 36 -14.26 -9.93 -0.02
CA CYS A 36 -15.03 -10.06 -1.24
C CYS A 36 -14.17 -10.73 -2.32
N ASP A 37 -14.76 -11.67 -3.04
CA ASP A 37 -14.18 -12.27 -4.24
C ASP A 37 -15.29 -12.62 -5.26
N GLY A 38 -14.93 -13.26 -6.37
CA GLY A 38 -15.89 -13.62 -7.42
C GLY A 38 -16.98 -14.61 -6.99
N SER A 39 -16.88 -15.20 -5.80
CA SER A 39 -17.84 -16.14 -5.22
C SER A 39 -18.64 -15.53 -4.06
N GLY A 40 -18.51 -14.23 -3.79
CA GLY A 40 -19.34 -13.52 -2.83
C GLY A 40 -18.57 -12.71 -1.78
N THR A 41 -19.31 -12.22 -0.79
CA THR A 41 -18.83 -11.35 0.29
C THR A 41 -19.03 -12.02 1.65
N TRP A 42 -18.12 -11.79 2.58
CA TRP A 42 -18.21 -12.29 3.96
C TRP A 42 -17.74 -11.25 4.96
N LEU A 43 -18.16 -11.42 6.22
CA LEU A 43 -17.79 -10.62 7.37
C LEU A 43 -17.16 -11.53 8.43
N THR A 44 -16.00 -11.13 8.94
CA THR A 44 -15.38 -11.74 10.12
C THR A 44 -15.32 -10.68 11.21
N THR A 45 -15.84 -10.97 12.39
CA THR A 45 -15.70 -10.14 13.58
C THR A 45 -14.68 -10.76 14.53
N VAL A 46 -13.81 -9.91 15.08
CA VAL A 46 -12.77 -10.30 16.05
C VAL A 46 -13.05 -9.52 17.32
N VAL A 47 -13.30 -10.24 18.41
CA VAL A 47 -13.58 -9.68 19.73
C VAL A 47 -12.44 -10.09 20.66
N PRO A 48 -11.86 -9.16 21.44
CA PRO A 48 -10.85 -9.50 22.43
C PRO A 48 -11.45 -10.45 23.48
N VAL A 49 -10.69 -11.47 23.86
CA VAL A 49 -11.07 -12.38 24.95
C VAL A 49 -10.77 -11.69 26.28
N ALA A 50 -11.72 -11.75 27.22
CA ALA A 50 -11.53 -11.21 28.55
C ALA A 50 -10.47 -12.00 29.33
N ALA A 51 -9.75 -11.32 30.24
CA ALA A 51 -8.64 -11.93 30.98
C ALA A 51 -9.08 -13.07 31.93
N ASP A 52 -10.36 -13.13 32.27
CA ASP A 52 -10.98 -14.18 33.08
C ASP A 52 -11.34 -15.44 32.28
N GLY A 53 -11.09 -15.45 30.96
CA GLY A 53 -11.35 -16.58 30.09
C GLY A 53 -12.83 -16.77 29.73
N ALA A 54 -13.70 -15.81 30.07
CA ALA A 54 -15.08 -15.83 29.61
C ALA A 54 -15.14 -15.72 28.08
N GLU A 55 -16.03 -16.50 27.47
CA GLU A 55 -16.29 -16.41 26.02
C GLU A 55 -16.89 -15.03 25.71
N PRO A 56 -16.26 -14.24 24.82
CA PRO A 56 -16.74 -12.91 24.52
C PRO A 56 -18.05 -12.96 23.74
N GLU A 57 -18.99 -12.08 24.07
CA GLU A 57 -20.20 -11.90 23.27
C GLU A 57 -19.83 -11.25 21.92
N HIS A 58 -20.21 -11.93 20.84
CA HIS A 58 -19.98 -11.40 19.49
C HIS A 58 -21.10 -10.42 19.11
N PRO A 59 -20.76 -9.26 18.52
CA PRO A 59 -21.77 -8.33 18.04
C PRO A 59 -22.59 -8.95 16.91
N ASP A 60 -23.86 -8.58 16.82
CA ASP A 60 -24.72 -8.95 15.70
C ASP A 60 -24.08 -8.49 14.37
N PRO A 61 -23.78 -9.43 13.44
CA PRO A 61 -23.12 -9.13 12.18
C PRO A 61 -23.88 -8.13 11.30
N GLU A 62 -25.21 -8.19 11.27
CA GLU A 62 -26.05 -7.32 10.44
C GLU A 62 -26.10 -5.90 10.98
N ILE A 63 -26.26 -5.76 12.31
CA ILE A 63 -26.22 -4.45 12.97
C ILE A 63 -24.84 -3.81 12.78
N ARG A 64 -23.76 -4.58 12.98
CA ARG A 64 -22.39 -4.07 12.83
C ARG A 64 -22.11 -3.63 11.41
N LEU A 65 -22.48 -4.43 10.41
CA LEU A 65 -22.34 -4.08 9.00
C LEU A 65 -23.18 -2.86 8.64
N GLY A 66 -24.43 -2.78 9.11
CA GLY A 66 -25.31 -1.64 8.88
C GLY A 66 -24.73 -0.33 9.40
N ALA A 67 -24.17 -0.34 10.62
CA ALA A 67 -23.50 0.81 11.21
C ALA A 67 -22.27 1.25 10.38
N MET A 68 -21.42 0.30 9.98
CA MET A 68 -20.25 0.59 9.14
C MET A 68 -20.63 1.15 7.77
N VAL A 69 -21.69 0.64 7.14
CA VAL A 69 -22.18 1.15 5.86
C VAL A 69 -22.75 2.57 6.01
N ALA A 70 -23.48 2.85 7.09
CA ALA A 70 -24.00 4.19 7.37
C ALA A 70 -22.86 5.21 7.59
N GLU A 71 -21.84 4.84 8.35
CA GLU A 71 -20.63 5.65 8.55
C GLU A 71 -19.90 5.88 7.22
N ALA A 72 -19.62 4.81 6.47
CA ALA A 72 -18.95 4.90 5.18
C ALA A 72 -19.71 5.79 4.18
N ARG A 73 -21.04 5.66 4.10
CA ARG A 73 -21.88 6.53 3.26
C ARG A 73 -21.79 8.00 3.67
N THR A 74 -21.74 8.27 4.96
CA THR A 74 -21.59 9.64 5.48
C THR A 74 -20.24 10.23 5.06
N VAL A 75 -19.15 9.46 5.17
CA VAL A 75 -17.82 9.89 4.71
C VAL A 75 -17.82 10.12 3.20
N ILE A 76 -18.28 9.14 2.42
CA ILE A 76 -18.34 9.21 0.95
C ILE A 76 -19.18 10.41 0.47
N GLY A 77 -20.31 10.68 1.12
CA GLY A 77 -21.16 11.82 0.80
C GLY A 77 -20.42 13.15 0.99
N ARG A 78 -19.69 13.32 2.10
CA ARG A 78 -18.85 14.51 2.34
C ARG A 78 -17.75 14.66 1.30
N GLU A 79 -17.13 13.54 0.89
CA GLU A 79 -16.09 13.54 -0.14
C GLU A 79 -16.64 13.99 -1.50
N GLN A 80 -17.86 13.58 -1.86
CA GLN A 80 -18.50 13.93 -3.14
C GLN A 80 -19.04 15.36 -3.16
N SER A 81 -19.61 15.85 -2.05
CA SER A 81 -20.09 17.24 -1.97
C SER A 81 -18.98 18.28 -1.99
N GLY A 82 -17.72 17.88 -1.73
CA GLY A 82 -16.53 18.71 -1.93
C GLY A 82 -15.95 18.67 -3.35
N ASP A 83 -16.54 17.88 -4.25
CA ASP A 83 -16.04 17.60 -5.63
C ASP A 83 -16.81 18.36 -6.73
N ASP A 84 -17.85 19.14 -6.37
CA ASP A 84 -18.73 19.84 -7.33
C ASP A 84 -18.12 21.11 -7.97
N GLY A 85 -16.81 21.28 -7.92
CA GLY A 85 -16.13 22.35 -8.63
C GLY A 85 -14.63 22.16 -8.55
N ASP A 86 -13.95 22.33 -9.68
CA ASP A 86 -12.51 22.61 -9.81
C ASP A 86 -11.87 22.88 -8.45
N SER A 87 -11.14 21.90 -7.91
CA SER A 87 -10.51 22.00 -6.58
C SER A 87 -9.46 23.11 -6.63
N GLY A 88 -9.90 24.36 -6.46
CA GLY A 88 -9.14 25.61 -6.59
C GLY A 88 -8.08 25.82 -5.50
N GLY A 89 -7.62 24.75 -4.87
CA GLY A 89 -6.42 24.74 -4.06
C GLY A 89 -5.26 24.20 -4.89
N THR A 90 -4.39 25.09 -5.38
CA THR A 90 -3.14 24.70 -6.04
C THR A 90 -2.37 23.76 -5.11
N THR A 91 -2.14 22.52 -5.53
CA THR A 91 -1.25 21.60 -4.80
C THR A 91 0.17 22.13 -4.92
N THR A 92 0.80 22.44 -3.79
CA THR A 92 2.22 22.79 -3.79
C THR A 92 3.04 21.52 -3.70
N VAL A 93 4.14 21.47 -4.47
CA VAL A 93 5.06 20.34 -4.48
C VAL A 93 6.43 20.88 -4.13
N GLU A 94 7.03 20.31 -3.10
CA GLU A 94 8.30 20.75 -2.53
C GLU A 94 9.31 19.60 -2.50
N ALA A 95 10.59 19.95 -2.49
CA ALA A 95 11.65 18.98 -2.25
C ALA A 95 11.48 18.38 -0.85
N GLY A 96 11.73 17.07 -0.72
CA GLY A 96 11.72 16.38 0.55
C GLY A 96 13.01 16.59 1.33
N ALA A 97 13.53 15.53 1.93
CA ALA A 97 14.72 15.57 2.78
C ALA A 97 15.96 16.14 2.07
N LEU A 98 16.05 16.03 0.74
CA LEU A 98 17.14 16.59 -0.06
C LEU A 98 16.60 17.51 -1.17
N SER A 99 17.26 18.66 -1.34
CA SER A 99 17.09 19.49 -2.55
C SER A 99 17.52 18.72 -3.80
N GLU A 100 17.12 19.21 -4.98
CA GLU A 100 17.53 18.60 -6.24
C GLU A 100 19.05 18.60 -6.43
N GLU A 101 19.73 19.68 -6.06
CA GLU A 101 21.20 19.77 -6.13
C GLU A 101 21.86 18.82 -5.12
N GLN A 102 21.31 18.72 -3.91
CA GLN A 102 21.78 17.77 -2.89
C GLN A 102 21.60 16.32 -3.36
N TRP A 103 20.46 16.00 -3.97
CA TRP A 103 20.20 14.70 -4.56
C TRP A 103 21.20 14.37 -5.67
N CYS A 104 21.44 15.29 -6.61
CA CYS A 104 22.43 15.12 -7.67
C CYS A 104 23.83 14.87 -7.11
N ARG A 105 24.24 15.61 -6.07
CA ARG A 105 25.52 15.36 -5.38
C ARG A 105 25.56 13.99 -4.72
N ALA A 106 24.49 13.55 -4.06
CA ALA A 106 24.42 12.23 -3.44
C ALA A 106 24.52 11.09 -4.46
N VAL A 107 23.89 11.24 -5.62
CA VAL A 107 23.98 10.30 -6.75
C VAL A 107 25.42 10.24 -7.27
N SER A 108 26.06 11.39 -7.54
CA SER A 108 27.44 11.44 -8.04
C SER A 108 28.44 10.81 -7.06
N ALA A 109 28.35 11.15 -5.78
CA ALA A 109 29.20 10.57 -4.74
C ALA A 109 29.00 9.05 -4.61
N THR A 110 27.77 8.56 -4.80
CA THR A 110 27.49 7.11 -4.81
C THR A 110 28.14 6.44 -6.01
N GLN A 111 28.07 7.03 -7.20
CA GLN A 111 28.71 6.51 -8.40
C GLN A 111 30.24 6.44 -8.26
N GLU A 112 30.87 7.47 -7.70
CA GLU A 112 32.32 7.48 -7.44
C GLU A 112 32.74 6.33 -6.52
N ARG A 113 32.00 6.10 -5.43
CA ARG A 113 32.24 4.97 -4.53
C ARG A 113 32.07 3.62 -5.23
N MET A 114 31.09 3.50 -6.11
CA MET A 114 30.90 2.29 -6.92
C MET A 114 32.06 2.06 -7.90
N ARG A 115 32.52 3.11 -8.59
CA ARG A 115 33.70 3.04 -9.49
C ARG A 115 34.98 2.66 -8.74
N ALA A 116 35.14 3.16 -7.52
CA ALA A 116 36.23 2.78 -6.62
C ALA A 116 36.10 1.36 -6.02
N GLY A 117 35.11 0.57 -6.45
CA GLY A 117 34.90 -0.81 -6.00
C GLY A 117 34.30 -0.96 -4.60
N ARG A 118 33.89 0.15 -3.95
CA ARG A 118 33.36 0.13 -2.58
C ARG A 118 31.90 -0.38 -2.50
N ALA A 119 31.19 -0.40 -3.63
CA ALA A 119 29.85 -0.97 -3.73
C ALA A 119 29.58 -1.47 -5.16
N ARG A 120 28.80 -2.56 -5.29
CA ARG A 120 28.43 -3.13 -6.61
C ARG A 120 27.07 -2.66 -7.13
N LYS A 121 26.12 -2.42 -6.23
CA LYS A 121 24.76 -1.93 -6.54
C LYS A 121 24.25 -1.13 -5.35
N VAL A 122 23.69 0.04 -5.62
CA VAL A 122 23.05 0.89 -4.63
C VAL A 122 21.70 1.33 -5.18
N VAL A 123 20.65 1.24 -4.36
CA VAL A 123 19.35 1.85 -4.65
C VAL A 123 19.24 3.08 -3.76
N LEU A 124 19.05 4.24 -4.39
CA LEU A 124 18.76 5.48 -3.69
C LEU A 124 17.26 5.78 -3.86
N ALA A 125 16.62 6.21 -2.79
CA ALA A 125 15.24 6.70 -2.79
C ALA A 125 15.23 8.18 -2.43
N ARG A 126 14.26 8.91 -2.99
CA ARG A 126 13.96 10.30 -2.62
C ARG A 126 12.49 10.43 -2.32
N ASP A 127 12.18 11.29 -1.37
CA ASP A 127 10.83 11.78 -1.09
C ASP A 127 10.57 13.09 -1.84
N VAL A 128 9.28 13.35 -2.06
CA VAL A 128 8.75 14.61 -2.58
C VAL A 128 7.51 14.91 -1.75
N LEU A 129 7.42 16.11 -1.21
CA LEU A 129 6.32 16.52 -0.35
C LEU A 129 5.28 17.22 -1.21
N ALA A 130 4.03 16.74 -1.13
CA ALA A 130 2.90 17.34 -1.82
C ALA A 130 1.88 17.81 -0.79
N TYR A 131 1.55 19.10 -0.83
CA TYR A 131 0.59 19.72 0.06
C TYR A 131 -0.65 20.08 -0.76
N PRO A 132 -1.69 19.24 -0.75
CA PRO A 132 -2.91 19.55 -1.45
C PRO A 132 -3.60 20.73 -0.75
N GLY A 133 -4.20 21.63 -1.52
CA GLY A 133 -4.90 22.80 -0.97
C GLY A 133 -6.18 22.47 -0.18
N ALA A 134 -6.60 21.21 -0.21
CA ALA A 134 -7.66 20.65 0.62
C ALA A 134 -7.30 19.21 1.02
N PRO A 135 -7.85 18.67 2.12
CA PRO A 135 -7.62 17.28 2.52
C PRO A 135 -7.99 16.29 1.41
N LEU A 136 -7.09 15.36 1.11
CA LEU A 136 -7.34 14.28 0.16
C LEU A 136 -7.98 13.08 0.86
N ALA A 137 -9.18 12.74 0.41
CA ALA A 137 -9.86 11.52 0.78
C ALA A 137 -9.04 10.27 0.42
N THR A 138 -8.70 9.44 1.41
CA THR A 138 -7.99 8.17 1.17
C THR A 138 -8.76 7.27 0.19
N GLY A 139 -10.09 7.24 0.27
CA GLY A 139 -10.93 6.50 -0.67
C GLY A 139 -10.77 6.95 -2.13
N THR A 140 -10.60 8.26 -2.36
CA THR A 140 -10.32 8.82 -3.70
C THR A 140 -8.93 8.42 -4.20
N VAL A 141 -7.90 8.47 -3.34
CA VAL A 141 -6.55 8.03 -3.69
C VAL A 141 -6.55 6.53 -4.05
N LEU A 142 -7.16 5.69 -3.23
CA LEU A 142 -7.25 4.24 -3.47
C LEU A 142 -7.98 3.91 -4.77
N ARG A 143 -9.10 4.58 -5.07
CA ARG A 143 -9.84 4.40 -6.33
C ARG A 143 -8.99 4.73 -7.55
N ARG A 144 -8.26 5.86 -7.51
CA ARG A 144 -7.36 6.27 -8.59
C ARG A 144 -6.20 5.27 -8.75
N LEU A 145 -5.56 4.87 -7.65
CA LEU A 145 -4.49 3.86 -7.68
C LEU A 145 -4.95 2.51 -8.25
N ALA A 146 -6.12 2.02 -7.85
CA ALA A 146 -6.68 0.76 -8.36
C ALA A 146 -7.01 0.82 -9.85
N ARG A 147 -7.51 1.97 -10.33
CA ARG A 147 -7.80 2.20 -11.74
C ARG A 147 -6.53 2.27 -12.59
N ASP A 148 -5.54 3.04 -12.15
CA ASP A 148 -4.35 3.36 -12.95
C ASP A 148 -3.30 2.23 -12.89
N TYR A 149 -3.28 1.45 -11.80
CA TYR A 149 -2.34 0.37 -11.54
C TYR A 149 -3.04 -0.98 -11.25
N PRO A 150 -3.84 -1.53 -12.19
CA PRO A 150 -4.69 -2.70 -11.94
C PRO A 150 -3.93 -4.00 -11.64
N SER A 151 -2.63 -4.05 -11.93
CA SER A 151 -1.77 -5.21 -11.64
C SER A 151 -1.01 -5.11 -10.32
N THR A 152 -1.39 -4.17 -9.45
CA THR A 152 -0.74 -3.92 -8.16
C THR A 152 -1.62 -4.32 -6.98
N TRP A 153 -0.98 -4.61 -5.85
CA TRP A 153 -1.64 -4.61 -4.56
C TRP A 153 -1.82 -3.16 -4.12
N VAL A 154 -3.07 -2.71 -4.10
CA VAL A 154 -3.46 -1.41 -3.56
C VAL A 154 -3.80 -1.57 -2.08
N PHE A 155 -3.26 -0.70 -1.24
CA PHE A 155 -3.40 -0.81 0.21
C PHE A 155 -3.49 0.58 0.86
N ALA A 156 -4.19 0.62 2.00
CA ALA A 156 -4.09 1.68 2.98
C ALA A 156 -4.05 1.03 4.38
N VAL A 157 -2.96 1.25 5.11
CA VAL A 157 -2.75 0.71 6.47
C VAL A 157 -2.03 1.79 7.26
N ASP A 158 -2.62 2.20 8.39
CA ASP A 158 -2.04 3.18 9.33
C ASP A 158 -1.40 4.41 8.63
N GLN A 159 -2.23 5.26 8.02
CA GLN A 159 -1.84 6.46 7.25
C GLN A 159 -0.97 6.22 6.00
N MET A 160 -0.44 5.01 5.79
CA MET A 160 0.32 4.67 4.60
C MET A 160 -0.61 4.16 3.50
N VAL A 161 -0.60 4.82 2.34
CA VAL A 161 -1.33 4.43 1.14
C VAL A 161 -0.36 4.11 0.01
N GLY A 162 -0.65 3.09 -0.79
CA GLY A 162 0.21 2.73 -1.91
C GLY A 162 -0.35 1.69 -2.85
N ALA A 163 0.39 1.46 -3.93
CA ALA A 163 0.11 0.50 -4.99
C ALA A 163 1.43 -0.17 -5.39
N SER A 164 1.65 -1.42 -4.98
CA SER A 164 2.90 -2.14 -5.25
C SER A 164 2.68 -3.31 -6.20
N PRO A 165 3.45 -3.45 -7.29
CA PRO A 165 3.49 -4.67 -8.08
C PRO A 165 4.40 -5.73 -7.48
N GLU A 166 5.12 -5.44 -6.40
CA GLU A 166 6.16 -6.31 -5.86
C GLU A 166 5.67 -7.12 -4.66
N LEU A 167 5.82 -8.45 -4.76
CA LEU A 167 5.56 -9.36 -3.66
C LEU A 167 6.90 -9.64 -2.97
N LEU A 168 7.08 -9.07 -1.78
CA LEU A 168 8.24 -9.37 -0.95
C LEU A 168 8.29 -10.87 -0.63
N MET A 169 7.21 -11.36 -0.01
CA MET A 169 7.13 -12.73 0.48
C MET A 169 5.67 -13.15 0.64
N ARG A 170 5.38 -14.42 0.37
CA ARG A 170 4.16 -15.12 0.73
C ARG A 170 4.52 -16.45 1.36
N LEU A 171 4.04 -16.70 2.58
CA LEU A 171 4.16 -17.99 3.27
C LEU A 171 2.78 -18.65 3.33
N ARG A 172 2.66 -19.89 2.85
CA ARG A 172 1.43 -20.68 2.94
C ARG A 172 1.78 -22.16 3.05
N ASP A 173 1.17 -22.90 3.97
CA ASP A 173 1.41 -24.35 4.13
C ASP A 173 2.91 -24.69 4.25
N ARG A 174 3.65 -23.86 5.00
CA ARG A 174 5.12 -23.90 5.15
C ARG A 174 5.91 -23.71 3.84
N ARG A 175 5.25 -23.29 2.76
CA ARG A 175 5.88 -22.93 1.48
C ARG A 175 6.07 -21.43 1.39
N LEU A 176 7.32 -21.05 1.19
CA LEU A 176 7.76 -19.69 0.99
C LEU A 176 7.85 -19.35 -0.50
N ILE A 177 7.20 -18.28 -0.92
CA ILE A 177 7.26 -17.75 -2.29
C ILE A 177 7.72 -16.30 -2.20
N SER A 178 8.72 -15.93 -3.00
CA SER A 178 9.14 -14.54 -3.21
C SER A 178 9.23 -14.28 -4.71
N ARG A 179 8.95 -13.05 -5.14
CA ARG A 179 9.08 -12.66 -6.54
C ARG A 179 10.12 -11.56 -6.67
N VAL A 180 11.28 -11.91 -7.23
CA VAL A 180 12.31 -10.92 -7.56
C VAL A 180 11.88 -10.17 -8.81
N LEU A 181 11.62 -8.87 -8.66
CA LEU A 181 11.42 -7.95 -9.76
C LEU A 181 12.62 -7.01 -9.82
N ALA A 182 13.31 -6.99 -10.95
CA ALA A 182 14.43 -6.11 -11.19
C ALA A 182 14.53 -5.80 -12.69
N GLY A 183 14.87 -4.55 -13.00
CA GLY A 183 14.87 -4.02 -14.36
C GLY A 183 13.58 -3.26 -14.66
N THR A 184 13.72 -2.01 -15.08
CA THR A 184 12.60 -1.11 -15.33
C THR A 184 12.61 -0.71 -16.80
N ALA A 185 11.49 -0.85 -17.49
CA ALA A 185 11.29 -0.34 -18.85
C ALA A 185 10.13 0.66 -18.84
N ARG A 186 10.21 1.72 -19.65
CA ARG A 186 9.12 2.70 -19.74
C ARG A 186 7.88 2.05 -20.37
N ARG A 187 6.75 2.18 -19.68
CA ARG A 187 5.44 1.82 -20.23
C ARG A 187 5.07 2.87 -21.28
N HIS A 188 4.93 2.45 -22.53
CA HIS A 188 4.38 3.31 -23.58
C HIS A 188 2.85 3.23 -23.51
N ALA A 189 2.18 4.37 -23.52
CA ALA A 189 0.73 4.42 -23.58
C ALA A 189 0.26 3.81 -24.91
N GLY A 190 -0.46 2.68 -24.86
CA GLY A 190 -1.10 2.07 -26.04
C GLY A 190 -0.63 0.67 -26.47
N GLY A 191 0.35 0.05 -25.80
CA GLY A 191 0.79 -1.32 -26.14
C GLY A 191 0.45 -2.34 -25.06
N ALA A 192 -0.27 -3.41 -25.42
CA ALA A 192 -0.29 -4.65 -24.63
C ALA A 192 1.17 -5.03 -24.30
N ALA A 193 1.44 -5.38 -23.04
CA ALA A 193 2.77 -5.60 -22.50
C ALA A 193 3.64 -6.45 -23.45
N ALA A 194 4.54 -5.80 -24.20
CA ALA A 194 5.49 -6.50 -25.04
C ALA A 194 6.44 -7.28 -24.12
N ARG A 195 6.49 -8.61 -24.28
CA ARG A 195 7.46 -9.47 -23.58
C ARG A 195 8.86 -8.93 -23.85
N PRO A 196 9.68 -8.65 -22.82
CA PRO A 196 11.07 -8.31 -23.06
C PRO A 196 11.75 -9.49 -23.75
N ALA A 197 12.36 -9.23 -24.90
CA ALA A 197 13.15 -10.20 -25.63
C ALA A 197 14.31 -10.65 -24.74
N ALA A 198 14.30 -11.93 -24.34
CA ALA A 198 15.41 -12.54 -23.63
C ALA A 198 16.64 -12.57 -24.54
N ARG A 199 17.56 -11.62 -24.36
CA ARG A 199 18.91 -11.75 -24.91
C ARG A 199 19.64 -12.82 -24.10
N ARG A 200 19.79 -14.01 -24.69
CA ARG A 200 20.76 -15.02 -24.23
C ARG A 200 22.17 -14.43 -24.42
N GLY A 201 22.90 -14.26 -23.33
CA GLY A 201 24.33 -13.96 -23.38
C GLY A 201 25.12 -15.19 -23.86
N PRO A 202 26.28 -15.00 -24.51
CA PRO A 202 27.13 -16.10 -24.96
C PRO A 202 27.74 -16.82 -23.74
N ARG A 203 27.94 -18.13 -23.90
CA ARG A 203 28.63 -19.01 -22.95
C ARG A 203 30.12 -18.69 -22.89
#